data_AF-A0AAW9I8Y6-F1
#
_entry.id   AF-A0AAW9I8Y6-F1
#
_cell.length_a   1.000
_cell.length_b   1.000
_cell.length_c   1.000
_cell.angle_alpha   90.00
_cell.angle_beta   90.00
_cell.angle_gamma   90.00
#
_symmetry.space_group_name_H-M   'P 1'
#
loop_
_entity.id
_entity.type
_entity.pdbx_description
1 polymer ?
#
loop_
_entity_poly.entity_id
_entity_poly.type
_entity_poly.pdbx_seq_one_letter_code
_entity_poly.pdbx_strand_id
1 'polypeptide(L)'
;MLIGSSLAQIPIKEVFLEKRLYPYTFIKQIIIPIIFFLILKHFVTNELILGIIIIVSAMPVATITIMFCNEYEGNINLASKTIFITTLCSVVTIPVLVYILLI
;
A
#
# COMPACT_ATOMS: atom_id res chain seq x y z
N MET A 1 -13.46 10.95 -1.90
CA MET A 1 -13.69 11.81 -3.08
C MET A 1 -12.39 12.40 -3.63
N LEU A 2 -11.47 12.87 -2.78
CA LEU A 2 -10.21 13.52 -3.21
C LEU A 2 -9.34 12.68 -4.18
N ILE A 3 -9.12 11.39 -3.89
CA ILE A 3 -8.39 10.49 -4.81
C ILE A 3 -9.10 10.38 -6.17
N GLY A 4 -10.43 10.23 -6.15
CA GLY A 4 -11.22 10.04 -7.37
C GLY A 4 -11.25 11.28 -8.25
N SER A 5 -11.37 12.48 -7.66
CA SER A 5 -11.33 13.75 -8.40
C SER A 5 -9.94 14.03 -8.97
N SER A 6 -8.87 13.76 -8.20
CA SER A 6 -7.50 13.91 -8.69
C SER A 6 -7.16 12.90 -9.78
N LEU A 7 -7.65 11.66 -9.66
CA LEU A 7 -7.44 10.61 -10.66
C LEU A 7 -8.24 10.85 -11.95
N ALA A 8 -9.43 11.46 -11.87
CA ALA A 8 -10.26 11.77 -13.02
C ALA A 8 -9.58 12.75 -14.02
N GLN A 9 -8.63 13.56 -13.53
CA GLN A 9 -7.85 14.47 -14.35
C GLN A 9 -6.64 13.79 -15.01
N ILE A 10 -6.32 12.55 -14.64
CA ILE A 10 -5.16 11.80 -15.12
C ILE A 10 -5.64 10.72 -16.10
N PRO A 11 -5.07 10.64 -17.31
CA PRO A 11 -5.44 9.57 -18.23
C PRO A 11 -5.02 8.20 -17.65
N ILE A 12 -5.96 7.25 -17.64
CA ILE A 12 -5.77 5.95 -16.96
C ILE A 12 -4.51 5.22 -17.45
N LYS A 13 -4.15 5.36 -18.73
CA LYS A 13 -2.94 4.77 -19.30
C LYS A 13 -1.68 5.23 -18.57
N GLU A 14 -1.59 6.50 -18.22
CA GLU A 14 -0.43 7.06 -17.50
C GLU A 14 -0.33 6.56 -16.06
N VAL A 15 -1.44 6.10 -15.48
CA VAL A 15 -1.45 5.49 -14.14
C VAL A 15 -0.74 4.14 -14.19
N PHE A 16 -1.03 3.32 -15.21
CA PHE A 16 -0.41 2.00 -15.40
C PHE A 16 0.98 2.05 -16.06
N LEU A 17 1.30 3.11 -16.81
CA LEU A 17 2.62 3.28 -17.45
C LEU A 17 3.72 3.72 -16.48
N GLU A 18 3.36 4.16 -15.27
CA GLU A 18 4.31 4.68 -14.29
C GLU A 18 5.12 3.55 -13.64
N LYS A 19 6.15 3.09 -14.35
CA LYS A 19 6.96 1.90 -14.00
C LYS A 19 7.59 1.96 -12.61
N ARG A 20 7.81 3.17 -12.06
CA ARG A 20 8.36 3.40 -10.72
C ARG A 20 7.43 2.93 -9.59
N LEU A 21 6.12 2.86 -9.85
CA LEU A 21 5.11 2.50 -8.85
C LEU A 21 5.07 1.00 -8.55
N TYR A 22 5.40 0.16 -9.53
CA TYR A 22 5.38 -1.30 -9.38
C TYR A 22 6.41 -1.81 -8.36
N PRO A 23 7.72 -1.48 -8.46
CA PRO A 23 8.69 -1.92 -7.46
C PRO A 23 8.38 -1.32 -6.09
N TYR A 24 7.94 -0.06 -6.01
CA TYR A 24 7.51 0.54 -4.75
C TYR A 24 6.35 -0.23 -4.10
N THR A 25 5.30 -0.52 -4.88
CA THR A 25 4.12 -1.26 -4.41
C THR A 25 4.50 -2.65 -3.94
N PHE A 26 5.35 -3.36 -4.70
CA PHE A 26 5.83 -4.69 -4.34
C PHE A 26 6.66 -4.69 -3.05
N ILE A 27 7.61 -3.75 -2.92
CA ILE A 27 8.43 -3.63 -1.70
C ILE A 27 7.51 -3.32 -0.50
N LYS A 28 6.61 -2.35 -0.64
CA LYS A 28 5.76 -1.90 0.47
C LYS A 28 4.73 -2.94 0.88
N GLN A 29 4.04 -3.58 -0.07
CA GLN A 29 2.94 -4.50 0.23
C GLN A 29 3.35 -5.94 0.47
N ILE A 30 4.56 -6.36 0.07
CA ILE A 30 5.00 -7.76 0.24
C ILE A 30 6.26 -7.84 1.08
N ILE A 31 7.32 -7.12 0.69
CA ILE A 31 8.62 -7.24 1.37
C ILE A 31 8.54 -6.73 2.81
N ILE A 32 7.94 -5.55 3.04
CA ILE A 32 7.77 -5.00 4.38
C ILE A 32 6.98 -5.97 5.30
N PRO A 33 5.76 -6.43 4.96
CA PRO A 33 5.02 -7.34 5.84
C PRO A 33 5.76 -8.66 6.13
N ILE A 34 6.50 -9.20 5.17
CA ILE A 34 7.32 -10.40 5.38
C ILE A 34 8.46 -10.13 6.38
N ILE A 35 9.16 -9.00 6.24
CA ILE A 35 10.22 -8.61 7.18
C ILE A 35 9.63 -8.41 8.59
N PHE A 36 8.48 -7.72 8.69
CA PHE A 36 7.78 -7.56 9.96
C PHE A 36 7.41 -8.91 10.57
N PHE A 37 6.86 -9.85 9.80
CA PHE A 37 6.55 -11.18 10.29
C PHE A 37 7.79 -11.91 10.84
N LEU A 38 8.89 -11.92 10.09
CA LEU A 38 10.13 -12.61 10.47
C LEU A 38 10.72 -12.08 11.78
N ILE A 39 10.67 -10.75 11.96
CA ILE A 39 11.19 -10.09 13.17
C ILE A 39 10.21 -10.28 14.33
N LEU A 40 8.93 -9.91 14.14
CA LEU A 40 7.97 -9.88 15.25
C LEU A 40 7.54 -11.26 15.72
N LYS A 41 7.63 -12.31 14.90
CA LYS A 41 7.35 -13.68 15.35
C LYS A 41 8.25 -14.11 16.54
N HIS A 42 9.44 -13.53 16.67
CA HIS A 42 10.32 -13.80 17.82
C HIS A 42 9.93 -13.06 19.10
N PHE A 43 9.21 -11.93 19.00
CA PHE A 43 8.88 -11.07 20.15
C PHE A 43 7.40 -11.17 20.57
N VAL A 44 6.50 -11.44 19.62
CA VAL A 44 5.06 -11.47 19.83
C VAL A 44 4.59 -12.92 19.88
N THR A 45 4.23 -13.37 21.08
CA THR A 45 3.71 -14.73 21.32
C THR A 45 2.21 -14.86 21.01
N ASN A 46 1.49 -13.75 20.95
CA ASN A 46 0.05 -13.75 20.65
C ASN A 46 -0.18 -13.68 19.13
N GLU A 47 -0.70 -14.76 18.56
CA GLU A 47 -0.96 -14.90 17.12
C GLU A 47 -1.94 -13.86 16.56
N LEU A 48 -2.94 -13.44 17.35
CA LEU A 48 -3.88 -12.38 16.94
C LEU A 48 -3.17 -11.04 16.79
N ILE A 49 -2.31 -10.69 17.75
CA ILE A 49 -1.56 -9.42 17.72
C ILE A 49 -0.59 -9.43 16.54
N LEU A 50 0.12 -10.55 16.32
CA LEU A 50 1.03 -10.71 15.20
C LEU A 50 0.28 -10.56 13.86
N GLY A 51 -0.89 -11.19 13.71
CA GLY A 51 -1.71 -11.09 12.51
C GLY A 51 -2.21 -9.68 12.21
N ILE A 52 -2.66 -8.94 13.23
CA ILE A 52 -3.07 -7.53 13.07
C ILE A 52 -1.91 -6.68 12.57
N ILE A 53 -0.71 -6.84 13.14
CA ILE A 53 0.47 -6.05 12.74
C ILE A 53 0.83 -6.32 11.28
N ILE A 54 0.82 -7.58 10.86
CA ILE A 54 1.09 -7.97 9.46
C ILE A 54 0.06 -7.32 8.53
N ILE A 55 -1.23 -7.44 8.84
CA ILE A 55 -2.30 -6.89 8.00
C ILE A 55 -2.16 -5.36 7.89
N VAL A 56 -1.91 -4.67 9.00
CA VAL A 56 -1.71 -3.21 9.01
C VAL A 56 -0.50 -2.81 8.15
N SER A 57 0.59 -3.58 8.21
CA SER A 57 1.78 -3.31 7.39
C SER A 57 1.55 -3.54 5.89
N ALA A 58 0.63 -4.45 5.53
CA ALA A 58 0.25 -4.74 4.14
C ALA A 58 -0.75 -3.72 3.54
N MET A 59 -1.32 -2.83 4.35
CA MET A 59 -2.32 -1.86 3.90
C MET A 59 -1.78 -0.95 2.77
N PRO A 60 -2.65 -0.51 1.84
CA PRO A 60 -2.27 0.41 0.77
C PRO A 60 -1.83 1.77 1.31
N VAL A 61 -1.29 2.64 0.44
CA VAL A 61 -0.82 3.97 0.85
C VAL A 61 -1.99 4.82 1.33
N ALA A 62 -1.78 5.54 2.44
CA ALA A 62 -2.82 6.34 3.07
C ALA A 62 -3.18 7.57 2.22
N THR A 63 -4.47 7.91 2.18
CA THR A 63 -4.98 9.07 1.45
C THR A 63 -4.42 10.40 1.94
N ILE A 64 -3.98 10.46 3.20
CA ILE A 64 -3.36 11.65 3.82
C ILE A 64 -2.13 12.13 3.04
N THR A 65 -1.43 11.24 2.32
CA THR A 65 -0.31 11.61 1.46
C THR A 65 -0.70 12.63 0.40
N ILE A 66 -1.92 12.55 -0.16
CA ILE A 66 -2.38 13.55 -1.14
C ILE A 66 -2.61 14.89 -0.46
N MET A 67 -3.21 14.90 0.74
CA MET A 67 -3.44 16.14 1.48
C MET A 67 -2.12 16.82 1.82
N PHE A 68 -1.10 16.06 2.23
CA PHE A 68 0.24 16.60 2.44
C PHE A 68 0.92 17.06 1.15
N CYS A 69 0.79 16.34 0.03
CA CYS A 69 1.30 16.84 -1.25
C CYS A 69 0.59 18.13 -1.69
N ASN A 70 -0.70 18.28 -1.40
CA ASN A 70 -1.41 19.51 -1.71
C ASN A 70 -0.97 20.68 -0.81
N GLU A 71 -0.74 20.42 0.47
CA GLU A 71 -0.32 21.45 1.44
C GLU A 71 1.13 21.91 1.22
N TYR A 72 2.02 20.99 0.86
CA TYR A 72 3.47 21.24 0.72
C TYR A 72 3.93 21.34 -0.75
N GLU A 73 3.04 21.69 -1.68
CA GLU A 73 3.34 21.84 -3.12
C GLU A 73 4.04 20.61 -3.75
N GLY A 74 3.76 19.42 -3.21
CA GLY A 74 4.23 18.14 -3.71
C GLY A 74 3.45 17.62 -4.92
N ASN A 75 3.89 16.48 -5.46
CA ASN A 75 3.28 15.90 -6.66
C ASN A 75 1.99 15.11 -6.33
N ILE A 76 0.85 15.80 -6.35
CA ILE A 76 -0.50 15.23 -6.16
C ILE A 76 -0.80 14.11 -7.16
N ASN A 77 -0.36 14.26 -8.42
CA ASN A 77 -0.63 13.28 -9.47
C ASN A 77 0.09 11.96 -9.18
N LEU A 78 1.37 12.03 -8.80
CA LEU A 78 2.15 10.86 -8.41
C LEU A 78 1.55 10.19 -7.16
N ALA A 79 1.17 10.97 -6.15
CA ALA A 79 0.54 10.45 -4.94
C ALA A 79 -0.77 9.72 -5.26
N SER A 80 -1.62 10.32 -6.10
CA SER A 80 -2.90 9.75 -6.52
C SER A 80 -2.71 8.46 -7.32
N LYS A 81 -1.77 8.44 -8.29
CA LYS A 81 -1.40 7.22 -9.04
C LYS A 81 -0.93 6.11 -8.11
N THR A 82 -0.07 6.45 -7.14
CA THR A 82 0.49 5.50 -6.16
C THR A 82 -0.60 4.88 -5.30
N ILE A 83 -1.49 5.70 -4.74
CA ILE A 83 -2.59 5.23 -3.90
C ILE A 83 -3.55 4.34 -4.71
N PHE A 84 -3.87 4.73 -5.95
CA PHE A 84 -4.73 3.93 -6.81
C PHE A 84 -4.14 2.54 -7.10
N ILE A 85 -2.88 2.47 -7.55
CA ILE A 85 -2.21 1.19 -7.84
C ILE A 85 -2.10 0.32 -6.59
N THR A 86 -1.67 0.89 -5.47
CA THR A 86 -1.54 0.12 -4.21
C THR A 86 -2.90 -0.37 -3.70
N THR A 87 -3.97 0.43 -3.85
CA THR A 87 -5.33 0.01 -3.50
C THR A 87 -5.80 -1.14 -4.38
N LEU A 88 -5.58 -1.07 -5.70
CA LEU A 88 -5.93 -2.14 -6.62
C LEU A 88 -5.15 -3.43 -6.33
N CYS A 89 -3.83 -3.32 -6.11
CA CYS A 89 -2.99 -4.46 -5.75
C CYS A 89 -3.43 -5.08 -4.42
N SER A 90 -3.80 -4.28 -3.42
CA SER A 90 -4.19 -4.76 -2.08
C SER A 90 -5.36 -5.73 -2.08
N VAL A 91 -6.26 -5.64 -3.07
CA VAL A 91 -7.38 -6.58 -3.24
C VAL A 91 -6.88 -8.02 -3.38
N VAL A 92 -5.69 -8.21 -3.95
CA VAL A 92 -5.05 -9.53 -4.12
C VAL A 92 -3.97 -9.75 -3.05
N THR A 93 -3.11 -8.77 -2.76
CA THR A 93 -1.98 -8.96 -1.83
C THR A 93 -2.42 -9.23 -0.39
N ILE A 94 -3.47 -8.56 0.11
CA ILE A 94 -3.94 -8.76 1.49
C ILE A 94 -4.44 -10.20 1.70
N PRO A 95 -5.40 -10.73 0.90
CA PRO A 95 -5.86 -12.11 1.10
C PRO A 95 -4.76 -13.14 0.89
N VAL A 96 -3.83 -12.92 -0.04
CA VAL A 96 -2.66 -13.79 -0.24
C VAL A 96 -1.76 -13.80 1.00
N LEU A 97 -1.47 -12.64 1.59
CA LEU A 97 -0.66 -12.55 2.81
C LEU A 97 -1.33 -13.23 4.00
N VAL A 98 -2.63 -13.02 4.18
CA VAL A 98 -3.40 -13.69 5.23
C VAL A 98 -3.34 -15.21 5.04
N TYR A 99 -3.54 -15.70 3.82
CA TYR A 99 -3.47 -17.13 3.53
C TYR A 99 -2.09 -17.75 3.76
N ILE A 100 -1.00 -17.01 3.50
CA ILE A 100 0.37 -17.54 3.65
C ILE A 100 0.88 -17.46 5.09
N LEU A 101 0.48 -16.43 5.85
CA LEU A 101 1.09 -16.10 7.14
C LEU A 101 0.21 -16.46 8.35
N LEU A 102 -1.11 -16.56 8.18
CA LEU A 102 -2.07 -16.78 9.27
C LEU A 102 -2.88 -18.07 9.17
N ILE A 103 -2.89 -18.72 8.00
CA ILE A 103 -3.53 -20.01 7.75
C ILE A 103 -2.42 -21.05 7.54
#